data_AF-A0A821QXJ4-F1
#
_entry.id   AF-A0A821QXJ4-F1
#
_cell.length_a   1.000
_cell.length_b   1.000
_cell.length_c   1.000
_cell.angle_alpha   90.00
_cell.angle_beta   90.00
_cell.angle_gamma   90.00
#
_symmetry.space_group_name_H-M   'P 1'
#
loop_
_entity.id
_entity.type
_entity.pdbx_description
1 polymer ?
#
loop_
_entity_poly.entity_id
_entity_poly.type
_entity_poly.pdbx_seq_one_letter_code
_entity_poly.pdbx_strand_id
1 'polypeptide(L)'
;MDLLGLGSKGHIDFILDPQGQRKQIEVKLDDNNNKRSLQYIYYDGEDVGGSVQIRLKKRSKVEHQGIRLEFIGKIEMLNDRSTIHEFINLSKLLALPGELTENTSIDFHFPNVEKPYESYIGINVKLRYFLRLTIIRRFTNTIDERKNESLLKEIENHEQRLLKQLNNECVRITQEYPSHQEEFQQRLQQLTNN
;
A
#
# COMPACT_ATOMS: atom_id res chain seq x y z
N MET A 1 -12.06 10.53 -1.19
CA MET A 1 -11.94 9.93 0.15
C MET A 1 -12.58 8.55 0.07
N ASP A 2 -11.75 7.51 0.05
CA ASP A 2 -12.21 6.14 -0.09
C ASP A 2 -12.88 5.66 1.20
N LEU A 3 -14.19 5.54 1.11
CA LEU A 3 -15.13 5.12 2.14
C LEU A 3 -15.12 3.59 2.27
N LEU A 4 -14.34 2.97 3.17
CA LEU A 4 -14.61 1.61 3.68
C LEU A 4 -14.05 1.44 5.10
N GLY A 5 -14.88 0.97 6.05
CA GLY A 5 -14.64 1.06 7.50
C GLY A 5 -15.18 -0.12 8.32
N LEU A 6 -15.31 0.06 9.64
CA LEU A 6 -15.81 -0.93 10.63
C LEU A 6 -17.31 -1.30 10.47
N GLY A 7 -17.80 -1.33 9.23
CA GLY A 7 -19.21 -1.43 8.91
C GLY A 7 -20.04 -0.32 9.57
N SER A 8 -21.11 -0.71 10.27
CA SER A 8 -21.99 0.25 10.94
C SER A 8 -21.39 0.90 12.18
N LYS A 9 -20.25 0.41 12.70
CA LYS A 9 -19.67 0.83 13.99
C LYS A 9 -18.65 1.96 13.90
N GLY A 10 -18.08 2.25 12.72
CA GLY A 10 -17.03 3.26 12.61
C GLY A 10 -16.32 3.27 11.25
N HIS A 11 -15.24 4.03 11.18
CA HIS A 11 -14.35 4.14 10.02
C HIS A 11 -12.88 3.96 10.44
N ILE A 12 -12.05 3.52 9.51
CA ILE A 12 -10.62 3.30 9.69
C ILE A 12 -9.91 4.10 8.61
N ASP A 13 -8.90 4.87 9.01
CA ASP A 13 -8.06 5.65 8.11
C ASP A 13 -6.58 5.29 8.33
N PHE A 14 -5.81 5.27 7.23
CA PHE A 14 -4.36 5.18 7.27
C PHE A 14 -3.73 6.54 6.99
N ILE A 15 -2.89 7.02 7.90
CA ILE A 15 -2.10 8.24 7.74
C ILE A 15 -0.64 7.84 7.51
N LEU A 16 -0.19 7.84 6.25
CA LEU A 16 1.15 7.37 5.85
C LEU A 16 2.15 8.50 5.60
N ASP A 17 1.65 9.68 5.28
CA ASP A 17 2.47 10.85 4.94
C ASP A 17 1.95 12.09 5.66
N PRO A 18 2.14 12.17 6.98
CA PRO A 18 1.66 13.30 7.78
C PRO A 18 2.32 14.64 7.38
N GLN A 19 3.48 14.60 6.71
CA GLN A 19 4.22 15.79 6.27
C GLN A 19 3.91 16.20 4.82
N GLY A 20 3.18 15.37 4.06
CA GLY A 20 2.82 15.66 2.67
C GLY A 20 4.02 15.66 1.70
N GLN A 21 5.10 14.96 2.04
CA GLN A 21 6.35 14.96 1.26
C GLN A 21 6.49 13.74 0.36
N ARG A 22 5.67 12.71 0.56
CA ARG A 22 5.79 11.45 -0.19
C ARG A 22 5.11 11.60 -1.55
N LYS A 23 5.83 11.22 -2.60
CA LYS A 23 5.31 11.21 -3.97
C LYS A 23 4.08 10.30 -4.06
N GLN A 24 3.12 10.72 -4.87
CA GLN A 24 1.92 9.94 -5.18
C GLN A 24 1.78 9.80 -6.69
N ILE A 25 1.18 8.69 -7.11
CA ILE A 25 0.82 8.43 -8.50
C ILE A 25 -0.65 8.05 -8.60
N GLU A 26 -1.27 8.45 -9.70
CA GLU A 26 -2.62 8.06 -10.03
C GLU A 26 -2.60 6.70 -10.73
N VAL A 27 -3.06 5.66 -10.05
CA VAL A 27 -3.12 4.28 -10.57
C VAL A 27 -4.54 3.96 -11.03
N LYS A 28 -4.68 3.39 -12.22
CA LYS A 28 -5.96 2.82 -12.68
C LYS A 28 -6.20 1.49 -11.97
N LEU A 29 -7.27 1.42 -11.19
CA LEU A 29 -7.61 0.24 -10.40
C LEU A 29 -8.32 -0.84 -11.22
N ASP A 30 -9.02 -0.45 -12.29
CA ASP A 30 -9.83 -1.35 -13.12
C ASP A 30 -10.04 -0.74 -14.51
N ASP A 31 -9.87 -1.56 -15.56
CA ASP A 31 -9.97 -1.11 -16.96
C ASP A 31 -11.41 -0.72 -17.35
N ASN A 32 -12.41 -1.36 -16.73
CA ASN A 32 -13.82 -1.19 -17.12
C ASN A 32 -14.53 0.02 -16.48
N ASN A 33 -14.02 0.55 -15.37
CA ASN A 33 -14.72 1.59 -14.60
C ASN A 33 -13.99 2.95 -14.54
N ASN A 34 -12.87 3.08 -15.26
CA ASN A 34 -12.03 4.29 -15.28
C ASN A 34 -11.69 4.83 -13.87
N LYS A 35 -11.76 3.95 -12.86
CA LYS A 35 -11.60 4.32 -11.46
C LYS A 35 -10.11 4.45 -11.18
N ARG A 36 -9.72 5.66 -10.82
CA ARG A 36 -8.34 5.99 -10.49
C ARG A 36 -8.19 6.21 -8.99
N SER A 37 -7.04 5.82 -8.44
CA SER A 37 -6.70 6.05 -7.04
C SER A 37 -5.31 6.64 -6.90
N LEU A 38 -5.17 7.63 -6.03
CA LEU A 38 -3.87 8.12 -5.62
C LEU A 38 -3.21 7.13 -4.66
N GLN A 39 -2.07 6.60 -5.07
CA GLN A 39 -1.25 5.68 -4.29
C GLN A 39 0.07 6.33 -3.94
N TYR A 40 0.57 6.06 -2.72
CA TYR A 40 1.87 6.53 -2.29
C TYR A 40 2.96 5.69 -2.94
N ILE A 41 4.02 6.36 -3.42
CA ILE A 41 5.19 5.70 -3.98
C ILE A 41 6.17 5.36 -2.86
N TYR A 42 6.66 4.13 -2.88
CA TYR A 42 7.74 3.64 -2.04
C TYR A 42 8.81 2.99 -2.92
N TYR A 43 10.03 2.98 -2.39
CA TYR A 43 11.17 2.31 -3.00
C TYR A 43 11.61 1.10 -2.18
N ASP A 44 12.34 0.20 -2.83
CA ASP A 44 12.97 -0.94 -2.18
C ASP A 44 13.88 -0.50 -1.02
N GLY A 45 13.75 -1.16 0.13
CA GLY A 45 14.47 -0.82 1.35
C GLY A 45 13.92 0.38 2.14
N GLU A 46 12.91 1.12 1.64
CA GLU A 46 12.30 2.19 2.44
C GLU A 46 11.45 1.66 3.60
N ASP A 47 11.47 2.41 4.70
CA ASP A 47 10.56 2.23 5.83
C ASP A 47 9.10 2.49 5.42
N VAL A 48 8.20 1.70 5.98
CA VAL A 48 6.75 1.90 5.87
C VAL A 48 6.20 2.18 7.27
N GLY A 49 5.91 3.44 7.55
CA GLY A 49 5.38 3.90 8.84
C GLY A 49 4.22 4.87 8.68
N GLY A 50 3.49 5.05 9.78
CA GLY A 50 2.33 5.92 9.82
C GLY A 50 1.48 5.66 11.06
N SER A 51 0.23 6.11 11.01
CA SER A 51 -0.76 5.83 12.05
C SER A 51 -2.07 5.31 11.47
N VAL A 52 -2.72 4.45 12.23
CA VAL A 52 -4.06 3.93 11.95
C VAL A 52 -5.04 4.68 12.85
N GLN A 53 -5.95 5.43 12.25
CA GLN A 53 -7.02 6.11 12.98
C GLN A 53 -8.30 5.29 12.93
N ILE A 54 -8.75 4.83 14.09
CA ILE A 54 -10.01 4.12 14.26
C ILE A 54 -11.02 5.11 14.83
N ARG A 55 -12.02 5.48 14.03
CA ARG A 55 -13.07 6.44 14.40
C ARG A 55 -14.38 5.70 14.65
N LEU A 56 -14.83 5.66 15.89
CA LEU A 56 -16.09 5.02 16.25
C LEU A 56 -17.27 5.97 16.01
N LYS A 57 -18.42 5.41 15.61
CA LYS A 57 -19.67 6.18 15.60
C LYS A 57 -20.11 6.44 17.04
N LYS A 58 -20.85 7.54 17.26
CA LYS A 58 -21.36 7.91 18.58
C LYS A 58 -22.02 6.71 19.29
N ARG A 59 -21.64 6.49 20.55
CA ARG A 59 -22.13 5.40 21.41
C ARG A 59 -21.88 3.98 20.86
N SER A 60 -20.92 3.81 19.96
CA SER A 60 -20.47 2.48 19.50
C SER A 60 -19.33 1.98 20.38
N LYS A 61 -19.35 0.68 20.65
CA LYS A 61 -18.32 -0.08 21.34
C LYS A 61 -17.89 -1.24 20.44
N VAL A 62 -16.60 -1.54 20.41
CA VAL A 62 -16.05 -2.66 19.65
C VAL A 62 -15.15 -3.51 20.54
N GLU A 63 -15.64 -4.69 20.93
CA GLU A 63 -14.82 -5.70 21.59
C GLU A 63 -13.99 -6.46 20.54
N HIS A 64 -12.69 -6.60 20.80
CA HIS A 64 -11.75 -7.27 19.91
C HIS A 64 -10.84 -8.26 20.65
N GLN A 65 -10.40 -9.29 19.94
CA GLN A 65 -9.38 -10.26 20.33
C GLN A 65 -7.98 -9.89 19.83
N GLY A 66 -7.83 -8.63 19.39
CA GLY A 66 -6.57 -8.06 18.96
C GLY A 66 -6.72 -7.30 17.65
N ILE A 67 -5.86 -6.31 17.48
CA ILE A 67 -5.75 -5.50 16.27
C ILE A 67 -4.39 -5.79 15.67
N ARG A 68 -4.37 -6.26 14.43
CA ARG A 68 -3.15 -6.65 13.71
C ARG A 68 -3.01 -5.80 12.46
N LEU A 69 -1.79 -5.38 12.17
CA LEU A 69 -1.44 -4.74 10.93
C LEU A 69 -0.43 -5.61 10.18
N GLU A 70 -0.67 -5.80 8.90
CA GLU A 70 0.22 -6.56 8.03
C GLU A 70 0.67 -5.69 6.86
N PHE A 71 1.94 -5.78 6.46
CA PHE A 71 2.43 -5.31 5.18
C PHE A 71 2.60 -6.52 4.27
N ILE A 72 1.92 -6.53 3.13
CA ILE A 72 1.85 -7.69 2.24
C ILE A 72 2.22 -7.26 0.84
N GLY A 73 3.06 -8.06 0.19
CA GLY A 73 3.33 -8.01 -1.24
C GLY A 73 3.00 -9.37 -1.84
N LYS A 74 2.19 -9.37 -2.90
CA LYS A 74 1.73 -10.62 -3.51
C LYS A 74 1.52 -10.51 -5.01
N ILE A 75 1.57 -11.68 -5.64
CA ILE A 75 1.25 -11.89 -7.06
C ILE A 75 -0.08 -12.64 -7.12
N GLU A 76 -1.01 -12.09 -7.89
CA GLU A 76 -2.34 -12.64 -8.13
C GLU A 76 -2.47 -13.00 -9.62
N MET A 77 -2.72 -14.28 -9.91
CA MET A 77 -3.10 -14.73 -11.25
C MET A 77 -4.59 -14.45 -11.45
N LEU A 78 -4.95 -13.63 -12.45
CA LEU A 78 -6.34 -13.22 -12.69
C LEU A 78 -7.18 -14.36 -13.29
N ASN A 79 -6.54 -15.24 -14.07
CA ASN A 79 -7.18 -16.40 -14.69
C ASN A 79 -7.33 -17.60 -13.74
N ASP A 80 -6.56 -17.62 -12.65
CA ASP A 80 -6.62 -18.65 -11.63
C ASP A 80 -6.50 -18.02 -10.23
N ARG A 81 -7.65 -17.56 -9.72
CA ARG A 81 -7.75 -16.91 -8.40
C ARG A 81 -7.34 -17.81 -7.23
N SER A 82 -7.15 -19.12 -7.46
CA SER A 82 -6.66 -20.04 -6.44
C SER A 82 -5.14 -19.92 -6.21
N THR A 83 -4.41 -19.33 -7.17
CA THR A 83 -2.96 -19.17 -7.10
C THR A 83 -2.60 -17.77 -6.62
N ILE A 84 -2.56 -17.59 -5.30
CA ILE A 84 -2.05 -16.38 -4.64
C ILE A 84 -0.66 -16.70 -4.12
N HIS A 85 0.34 -15.92 -4.53
CA HIS A 85 1.70 -16.03 -4.00
C HIS A 85 2.06 -14.77 -3.21
N GLU A 86 2.03 -14.87 -1.88
CA GLU A 86 2.57 -13.84 -0.99
C GLU A 86 4.08 -14.01 -0.90
N PHE A 87 4.85 -13.07 -1.45
CA PHE A 87 6.31 -13.10 -1.40
C PHE A 87 6.86 -12.27 -0.23
N ILE A 88 6.05 -11.39 0.36
CA ILE A 88 6.35 -10.70 1.62
C ILE A 88 5.09 -10.58 2.47
N ASN A 89 5.22 -10.89 3.76
CA ASN A 89 4.17 -10.71 4.76
C ASN A 89 4.82 -10.37 6.12
N LEU A 90 4.79 -9.09 6.47
CA LEU A 90 5.27 -8.59 7.77
C LEU A 90 4.05 -8.29 8.65
N SER A 91 4.04 -8.80 9.87
CA SER A 91 2.90 -8.63 10.80
C SER A 91 3.32 -7.90 12.08
N LYS A 92 2.49 -6.96 12.53
CA LYS A 92 2.63 -6.24 13.80
C LYS A 92 1.32 -6.28 14.58
N LEU A 93 1.40 -6.66 15.86
CA LEU A 93 0.27 -6.55 16.77
C LEU A 93 0.16 -5.11 17.26
N LEU A 94 -0.93 -4.43 16.93
CA LEU A 94 -1.19 -3.03 17.29
C LEU A 94 -1.94 -2.91 18.63
N ALA A 95 -2.80 -3.86 18.95
CA ALA A 95 -3.48 -3.91 20.24
C ALA A 95 -3.74 -5.36 20.68
N LEU A 96 -3.58 -5.61 21.98
CA LEU A 96 -3.99 -6.86 22.63
C LEU A 96 -5.53 -7.00 22.64
N PRO A 97 -6.09 -8.18 22.99
CA PRO A 97 -7.52 -8.30 23.24
C PRO A 97 -8.03 -7.22 24.19
N GLY A 98 -9.16 -6.61 23.87
CA GLY A 98 -9.67 -5.45 24.59
C GLY A 98 -10.94 -4.88 23.97
N GLU A 99 -11.19 -3.61 24.26
CA GLU A 99 -12.40 -2.90 23.86
C GLU A 99 -12.04 -1.49 23.40
N LEU A 100 -12.55 -1.10 22.24
CA LEU A 100 -12.53 0.27 21.75
C LEU A 100 -13.85 0.96 22.13
N THR A 101 -13.76 1.98 22.97
CA THR A 101 -14.88 2.82 23.43
C THR A 101 -14.83 4.25 22.86
N GLU A 102 -13.66 4.68 22.39
CA GLU A 102 -13.41 6.01 21.84
C GLU A 102 -12.62 5.93 20.53
N ASN A 103 -12.45 7.09 19.88
CA ASN A 103 -11.59 7.18 18.71
C ASN A 103 -10.14 6.94 19.12
N THR A 104 -9.43 6.07 18.41
CA THR A 104 -8.07 5.67 18.75
C THR A 104 -7.14 5.90 17.57
N SER A 105 -5.94 6.40 17.83
CA SER A 105 -4.84 6.47 16.85
C SER A 105 -3.73 5.54 17.31
N ILE A 106 -3.32 4.61 16.45
CA ILE A 106 -2.25 3.65 16.77
C ILE A 106 -1.14 3.77 15.74
N ASP A 107 0.06 4.11 16.21
CA ASP A 107 1.23 4.27 15.36
C ASP A 107 1.83 2.91 14.98
N PHE A 108 2.40 2.83 13.78
CA PHE A 108 3.10 1.67 13.30
C PHE A 108 4.32 2.06 12.48
N HIS A 109 5.25 1.11 12.40
CA HIS A 109 6.50 1.28 11.68
C HIS A 109 7.06 -0.10 11.34
N PHE A 110 7.35 -0.29 10.05
CA PHE A 110 8.07 -1.41 9.48
C PHE A 110 9.38 -0.85 8.89
N PRO A 111 10.54 -1.13 9.50
CA PRO A 111 11.81 -0.63 9.00
C PRO A 111 12.33 -1.47 7.82
N ASN A 112 13.10 -0.85 6.92
CA ASN A 112 13.85 -1.49 5.83
C ASN A 112 13.03 -2.53 5.05
N VAL A 113 11.83 -2.16 4.59
CA VAL A 113 10.91 -3.13 3.97
C VAL A 113 11.39 -3.48 2.57
N GLU A 114 11.68 -4.76 2.34
CA GLU A 114 12.03 -5.30 1.02
C GLU A 114 10.84 -5.20 0.05
N LYS A 115 11.08 -4.61 -1.11
CA LYS A 115 10.09 -4.47 -2.19
C LYS A 115 10.78 -4.87 -3.50
N PRO A 116 11.10 -6.17 -3.67
CA PRO A 116 12.01 -6.65 -4.71
C PRO A 116 11.45 -6.56 -6.13
N TYR A 117 10.18 -6.23 -6.29
CA TYR A 117 9.48 -6.15 -7.58
C TYR A 117 8.66 -4.87 -7.67
N GLU A 118 8.72 -4.18 -8.80
CA GLU A 118 7.81 -3.06 -9.10
C GLU A 118 6.35 -3.51 -9.12
N SER A 119 5.45 -2.65 -8.64
CA SER A 119 4.00 -2.87 -8.76
C SER A 119 3.61 -3.07 -10.22
N TYR A 120 2.67 -3.97 -10.48
CA TYR A 120 2.26 -4.29 -11.85
C TYR A 120 0.78 -4.63 -11.94
N ILE A 121 0.09 -4.03 -12.91
CA ILE A 121 -1.29 -4.35 -13.26
C ILE A 121 -1.31 -4.75 -14.73
N GLY A 122 -1.41 -6.06 -14.98
CA GLY A 122 -1.52 -6.62 -16.32
C GLY A 122 -2.83 -7.41 -16.52
N ILE A 123 -2.97 -7.97 -17.72
CA ILE A 123 -4.19 -8.68 -18.16
C ILE A 123 -4.40 -9.98 -17.39
N ASN A 124 -3.32 -10.73 -17.12
CA ASN A 124 -3.37 -12.05 -16.49
C ASN A 124 -2.76 -12.08 -15.08
N VAL A 125 -2.00 -11.04 -14.71
CA VAL A 125 -1.19 -11.01 -13.48
C VAL A 125 -1.29 -9.63 -12.86
N LYS A 126 -1.49 -9.60 -11.54
CA LYS A 126 -1.39 -8.39 -10.73
C LYS A 126 -0.36 -8.59 -9.62
N LEU A 127 0.62 -7.69 -9.53
CA LEU A 127 1.57 -7.61 -8.43
C LEU A 127 1.29 -6.33 -7.66
N ARG A 128 1.07 -6.44 -6.35
CA ARG A 128 0.76 -5.29 -5.51
C ARG A 128 1.31 -5.39 -4.10
N TYR A 129 1.52 -4.22 -3.50
CA TYR A 129 1.84 -4.04 -2.09
C TYR A 129 0.70 -3.32 -1.39
N PHE A 130 0.39 -3.72 -0.16
CA PHE A 130 -0.62 -3.06 0.64
C PHE A 130 -0.44 -3.30 2.13
N LEU A 131 -0.95 -2.36 2.92
CA LEU A 131 -1.16 -2.55 4.35
C LEU A 131 -2.54 -3.15 4.60
N ARG A 132 -2.63 -4.18 5.43
CA ARG A 132 -3.87 -4.83 5.86
C ARG A 132 -4.04 -4.67 7.36
N LEU A 133 -5.02 -3.87 7.79
CA LEU A 133 -5.43 -3.82 9.19
C LEU A 133 -6.56 -4.83 9.42
N THR A 134 -6.37 -5.74 10.37
CA THR A 134 -7.37 -6.72 10.80
C THR A 134 -7.76 -6.47 12.25
N ILE A 135 -9.05 -6.19 12.50
CA ILE A 135 -9.63 -6.15 13.84
C ILE A 135 -10.35 -7.47 14.08
N ILE A 136 -9.78 -8.33 14.92
CA ILE A 136 -10.36 -9.64 15.24
C ILE A 136 -11.44 -9.43 16.29
N ARG A 137 -12.70 -9.82 16.03
CA ARG A 137 -13.81 -9.63 16.98
C ARG A 137 -14.25 -10.94 17.63
N ARG A 138 -14.76 -10.89 18.87
CA ARG A 138 -15.41 -12.02 19.55
C ARG A 138 -16.92 -11.96 19.28
N PHE A 139 -17.58 -13.11 19.15
CA PHE A 139 -19.03 -13.20 18.94
C PHE A 139 -19.74 -13.78 20.17
N THR A 140 -20.95 -13.29 20.47
CA THR A 140 -21.88 -13.85 21.47
C THR A 140 -22.92 -14.75 20.80
N ASN A 141 -22.83 -16.07 21.03
CA ASN A 141 -23.84 -17.15 20.89
C ASN A 141 -25.02 -17.05 19.89
N THR A 142 -24.80 -16.62 18.64
CA THR A 142 -25.72 -16.99 17.56
C THR A 142 -24.95 -17.36 16.29
N ILE A 143 -25.41 -18.41 15.62
CA ILE A 143 -24.86 -18.93 14.37
C ILE A 143 -25.06 -17.85 13.31
N ASP A 144 -24.04 -17.03 13.07
CA ASP A 144 -23.97 -16.19 11.87
C ASP A 144 -22.52 -15.80 11.58
N GLU A 145 -22.03 -16.37 10.48
CA GLU A 145 -20.87 -16.07 9.64
C GLU A 145 -19.78 -15.11 10.18
N ARG A 146 -18.57 -15.64 10.34
CA ARG A 146 -17.32 -14.94 10.73
C ARG A 146 -17.11 -13.62 9.97
N LYS A 147 -17.50 -12.48 10.53
CA LYS A 147 -17.18 -11.14 9.98
C LYS A 147 -15.96 -10.53 10.68
N ASN A 148 -14.77 -10.89 10.21
CA ASN A 148 -13.57 -10.10 10.48
C ASN A 148 -13.58 -8.87 9.55
N GLU A 149 -13.20 -7.72 10.08
CA GLU A 149 -13.05 -6.50 9.28
C GLU A 149 -11.58 -6.32 8.92
N SER A 150 -11.32 -6.27 7.63
CA SER A 150 -10.00 -6.02 7.06
C SER A 150 -10.06 -4.78 6.20
N LEU A 151 -9.24 -3.77 6.49
CA LEU A 151 -9.05 -2.62 5.62
C LEU A 151 -7.69 -2.69 4.92
N LEU A 152 -7.68 -2.49 3.60
CA LEU A 152 -6.47 -2.46 2.79
C LEU A 152 -6.11 -1.02 2.41
N LYS A 153 -4.84 -0.67 2.50
CA LYS A 153 -4.27 0.54 1.89
C LYS A 153 -3.21 0.13 0.89
N GLU A 154 -3.52 0.32 -0.40
CA GLU A 154 -2.57 0.04 -1.49
C GLU A 154 -1.43 1.07 -1.50
N ILE A 155 -0.25 0.55 -1.86
CA ILE A 155 1.01 1.25 -1.97
C ILE A 155 1.60 0.87 -3.33
N GLU A 156 2.17 1.87 -4.01
CA GLU A 156 2.90 1.64 -5.24
C GLU A 156 4.38 1.48 -4.93
N ASN A 157 4.95 0.34 -5.33
CA ASN A 157 6.39 0.21 -5.39
C ASN A 157 6.85 0.67 -6.77
N HIS A 158 7.77 1.62 -6.81
CA HIS A 158 8.40 2.08 -8.04
C HIS A 158 9.89 1.79 -7.94
N GLU A 159 10.53 1.30 -9.00
CA GLU A 159 11.98 1.03 -8.95
C GLU A 159 12.80 2.20 -9.50
N GLN A 160 13.59 2.85 -8.62
CA GLN A 160 14.64 3.77 -9.09
C GLN A 160 15.77 3.06 -9.86
N ARG A 161 15.87 1.73 -9.78
CA ARG A 161 16.95 0.98 -10.43
C ARG A 161 16.90 1.11 -11.95
N LEU A 162 15.71 1.11 -12.55
CA LEU A 162 15.53 1.33 -13.99
C LEU A 162 15.99 2.74 -14.40
N LEU A 163 15.60 3.77 -13.64
CA LEU A 163 16.09 5.15 -13.85
C LEU A 163 17.60 5.26 -13.68
N LYS A 164 18.19 4.60 -12.69
CA LYS A 164 19.65 4.59 -12.49
C LYS A 164 20.37 3.87 -13.63
N GLN A 165 19.86 2.74 -14.09
CA GLN A 165 20.39 2.01 -15.25
C GLN A 165 20.28 2.84 -16.53
N LEU A 166 19.14 3.47 -16.75
CA LEU A 166 18.91 4.37 -17.88
C LEU A 166 19.83 5.59 -17.82
N ASN A 167 19.99 6.21 -16.65
CA ASN A 167 20.93 7.30 -16.45
C ASN A 167 22.37 6.86 -16.75
N ASN A 168 22.77 5.68 -16.28
CA ASN A 168 24.08 5.12 -16.58
C ASN A 168 24.25 4.83 -18.09
N GLU A 169 23.20 4.38 -18.79
CA GLU A 169 23.21 4.24 -20.26
C GLU A 169 23.30 5.58 -20.97
N CYS A 170 22.50 6.57 -20.59
CA CYS A 170 22.54 7.90 -21.18
C CYS A 170 23.91 8.55 -20.96
N VAL A 171 24.53 8.38 -19.80
CA VAL A 171 25.90 8.87 -19.54
C VAL A 171 26.91 8.19 -20.48
N ARG A 172 26.83 6.86 -20.65
CA ARG A 172 27.69 6.12 -21.59
C ARG A 172 27.49 6.61 -23.03
N ILE A 173 26.26 6.69 -23.50
CA ILE A 173 25.92 7.15 -24.86
C ILE A 173 26.37 8.60 -25.09
N THR A 174 26.24 9.46 -24.07
CA THR A 174 26.70 10.86 -24.14
C THR A 174 28.21 10.95 -24.32
N GLN A 175 28.97 10.05 -23.68
CA GLN A 175 30.42 9.97 -23.86
C GLN A 175 30.79 9.53 -25.29
N GLU A 176 29.97 8.67 -25.91
CA GLU A 176 30.14 8.23 -27.30
C GLU A 176 29.67 9.26 -28.33
N TYR A 177 28.66 10.07 -28.00
CA TYR A 177 28.02 11.05 -28.89
C TYR A 177 27.84 12.42 -28.22
N PRO A 178 28.94 13.18 -28.02
CA PRO A 178 28.91 14.44 -27.26
C PRO A 178 28.07 15.55 -27.91
N SER A 179 27.86 15.51 -29.23
CA SER A 179 27.01 16.48 -29.94
C SER A 179 25.52 16.42 -29.57
N HIS A 180 25.06 15.32 -28.96
CA HIS A 180 23.67 15.10 -28.56
C HIS A 180 23.45 15.16 -27.04
N GLN A 181 24.46 15.60 -26.28
CA GLN A 181 24.43 15.63 -24.81
C GLN A 181 23.21 16.37 -24.25
N GLU A 182 22.89 17.55 -24.78
CA GLU A 182 21.77 18.35 -24.29
C GLU A 182 20.42 17.67 -24.54
N GLU A 183 20.25 17.00 -25.68
CA GLU A 183 19.02 16.27 -26.03
C GLU A 183 18.80 15.10 -25.06
N PHE A 184 19.85 14.32 -24.77
CA PHE A 184 19.75 13.21 -23.83
C PHE A 184 19.45 13.68 -22.41
N GLN A 185 20.08 14.77 -21.95
CA GLN A 185 19.81 15.34 -20.62
C GLN A 185 18.37 15.85 -20.50
N GLN A 186 17.83 16.49 -21.53
CA GLN A 186 16.44 16.94 -21.56
C GLN A 186 15.45 15.78 -21.49
N ARG A 187 15.68 14.69 -22.25
CA ARG A 187 14.81 13.50 -22.19
C ARG A 187 14.89 12.81 -20.84
N LEU A 188 16.08 12.73 -20.24
CA LEU A 188 16.26 12.17 -18.90
C LEU A 188 15.46 12.96 -17.84
N GLN A 189 15.51 14.30 -17.89
CA GLN A 189 14.73 15.16 -17.01
C GLN A 189 13.22 14.97 -17.20
N GLN A 190 12.75 14.81 -18.45
CA GLN A 190 11.34 14.53 -18.73
C GLN A 190 10.90 13.18 -18.13
N LEU A 191 11.75 12.16 -18.20
CA LEU A 191 11.48 10.83 -17.63
C LEU A 191 11.56 10.81 -16.10
N THR A 192 12.33 11.71 -15.48
CA THR A 192 12.45 11.80 -14.01
C THR A 192 11.29 12.58 -13.37
N ASN A 193 10.61 13.41 -14.16
CA ASN A 193 9.53 14.30 -13.72
C ASN A 193 8.11 13.75 -13.98
N ASN A 194 7.99 12.64 -14.73
CA ASN A 194 6.76 11.86 -14.88
C ASN A 194 6.70 10.74 -13.83
#